data_AF-A0A661KCJ6-F1
#
_entry.id   AF-A0A661KCJ6-F1
#
_cell.length_a   1.000
_cell.length_b   1.000
_cell.length_c   1.000
_cell.angle_alpha   90.00
_cell.angle_beta   90.00
_cell.angle_gamma   90.00
#
_symmetry.space_group_name_H-M   'P 1'
#
loop_
_entity.id
_entity.type
_entity.pdbx_description
1 polymer ?
#
loop_
_entity_poly.entity_id
_entity_poly.type
_entity_poly.pdbx_seq_one_letter_code
_entity_poly.pdbx_strand_id
1 'polypeptide(L)'
;MNHRKIAQQVQELGEGRVEIEVLDQKEPVESDPHAEIVSLSLQAVEDVTGQLRSPKGVAYYTDGAVIANGLQIPTVIIGPGDTGMTHQPNEYVEVSQLVQGCQNLSTHRHPLPDVNAGVRGRGEAVFCLEIWLFYA
;
A
#
# COMPACT_ATOMS: atom_id res chain seq x y z
N MET A 1 -5.55 14.11 -8.13
CA MET A 1 -5.40 15.57 -7.95
C MET A 1 -4.42 16.07 -9.01
N ASN A 2 -4.67 17.18 -9.70
CA ASN A 2 -3.77 17.64 -10.77
C ASN A 2 -2.66 18.55 -10.18
N HIS A 3 -1.51 17.96 -9.86
CA HIS A 3 -0.40 18.67 -9.21
C HIS A 3 0.15 19.84 -10.06
N ARG A 4 0.10 19.73 -11.40
CA ARG A 4 0.49 20.84 -12.29
C ARG A 4 -0.43 22.05 -12.15
N LYS A 5 -1.74 21.80 -12.00
CA LYS A 5 -2.70 22.88 -11.76
C LYS A 5 -2.43 23.59 -10.43
N ILE A 6 -2.07 22.84 -9.39
CA ILE A 6 -1.71 23.42 -8.08
C ILE A 6 -0.42 24.25 -8.20
N ALA A 7 0.62 23.71 -8.86
CA ALA A 7 1.85 24.46 -9.11
C ALA A 7 1.59 25.78 -9.86
N GLN A 8 0.78 25.74 -10.93
CA GLN A 8 0.37 26.94 -11.66
C GLN A 8 -0.33 27.96 -10.76
N GLN A 9 -1.29 27.52 -9.94
CA GLN A 9 -2.00 28.41 -9.01
C GLN A 9 -1.06 29.06 -8.01
N VAL A 10 -0.08 28.33 -7.47
CA VAL A 10 0.91 28.89 -6.54
C VAL A 10 1.81 29.90 -7.25
N GLN A 11 2.20 29.64 -8.50
CA GLN A 11 3.01 30.57 -9.29
C GLN A 11 2.26 31.86 -9.63
N GLU A 12 0.97 31.75 -9.98
CA GLU A 12 0.08 32.89 -10.22
C GLU A 12 -0.06 33.78 -8.97
N LEU A 13 -0.24 33.16 -7.79
CA LEU A 13 -0.27 33.87 -6.51
C LEU A 13 1.05 34.57 -6.18
N GLY A 14 2.17 34.05 -6.68
CA GLY A 14 3.49 34.65 -6.55
C GLY A 14 3.70 35.90 -7.41
N GLU A 15 2.81 36.20 -8.36
CA GLU A 15 2.91 37.35 -9.28
C GLU A 15 4.29 37.45 -9.97
N GLY A 16 4.86 36.29 -10.35
CA GLY A 16 6.17 36.23 -11.02
C GLY A 16 7.38 36.41 -10.08
N ARG A 17 7.18 36.48 -8.77
CA ARG A 17 8.26 36.53 -7.75
C ARG A 17 8.67 35.16 -7.22
N VAL A 18 8.01 34.11 -7.67
CA VAL A 18 8.25 32.73 -7.25
C VAL A 18 8.43 31.86 -8.49
N GLU A 19 9.50 31.08 -8.50
CA GLU A 19 9.75 30.01 -9.45
C GLU A 19 9.39 28.67 -8.80
N ILE A 20 8.71 27.79 -9.53
CA ILE A 20 8.29 26.49 -9.04
C ILE A 20 8.82 25.43 -9.99
N GLU A 21 9.60 24.51 -9.43
CA GLU A 21 10.11 23.33 -10.12
C GLU A 21 9.50 22.07 -9.48
N VAL A 22 8.98 21.15 -10.29
CA VAL A 22 8.49 19.86 -9.84
C VAL A 22 9.61 18.84 -10.00
N LEU A 23 10.23 18.44 -8.89
CA LEU A 23 11.36 17.50 -8.89
C LEU A 23 10.93 16.04 -9.03
N ASP A 24 9.77 15.69 -8.46
CA ASP A 24 9.27 14.32 -8.41
C ASP A 24 7.73 14.32 -8.38
N GLN A 25 7.13 13.37 -9.07
CA GLN A 25 5.68 13.20 -9.13
C GLN A 25 5.35 11.71 -9.10
N LYS A 26 4.64 11.30 -8.05
CA LYS A 26 4.15 9.94 -7.84
C LYS A 26 2.63 9.96 -7.93
N GLU A 27 2.10 9.13 -8.82
CA GLU A 27 0.66 8.99 -8.98
C GLU A 27 0.07 8.18 -7.82
N PRO A 28 -1.15 8.51 -7.35
CA PRO A 28 -1.84 7.68 -6.38
C PRO A 28 -2.14 6.30 -6.98
N VAL A 29 -2.21 5.30 -6.12
CA VAL A 29 -2.61 3.94 -6.48
C VAL A 29 -3.90 3.58 -5.76
N GLU A 30 -4.80 2.90 -6.46
CA GLU A 30 -5.97 2.26 -5.90
C GLU A 30 -6.07 0.84 -6.47
N SER A 31 -6.13 -0.16 -5.59
CA SER A 31 -6.41 -1.54 -5.97
C SER A 31 -7.91 -1.78 -5.91
N ASP A 32 -8.45 -2.55 -6.85
CA ASP A 32 -9.85 -3.00 -6.79
C ASP A 32 -10.10 -3.75 -5.47
N PRO A 33 -11.04 -3.31 -4.62
CA PRO A 33 -11.35 -3.98 -3.35
C PRO A 33 -11.87 -5.42 -3.52
N HIS A 34 -12.28 -5.80 -4.74
CA HIS A 34 -12.71 -7.15 -5.11
C HIS A 34 -11.62 -7.99 -5.75
N ALA A 35 -10.39 -7.49 -5.89
CA ALA A 35 -9.27 -8.28 -6.38
C ALA A 35 -8.96 -9.45 -5.43
N GLU A 36 -8.59 -10.59 -6.00
CA GLU A 36 -8.31 -11.82 -5.24
C GLU A 36 -7.28 -11.61 -4.13
N ILE A 37 -6.20 -10.86 -4.39
CA ILE A 37 -5.17 -10.56 -3.39
C ILE A 37 -5.71 -9.78 -2.19
N VAL A 38 -6.74 -8.95 -2.37
CA VAL A 38 -7.38 -8.21 -1.27
C VAL A 38 -8.15 -9.18 -0.38
N SER A 39 -8.99 -10.04 -0.97
CA SER A 39 -9.75 -11.04 -0.22
C SER A 39 -8.84 -12.04 0.51
N LEU A 40 -7.78 -12.53 -0.14
CA LEU A 40 -6.78 -13.40 0.47
C LEU A 40 -6.09 -12.72 1.65
N SER A 41 -5.70 -11.44 1.50
CA SER A 41 -5.06 -10.70 2.58
C SER A 41 -5.98 -10.51 3.78
N LEU A 42 -7.27 -10.23 3.57
CA LEU A 42 -8.25 -10.09 4.65
C LEU A 42 -8.47 -11.41 5.38
N GLN A 43 -8.59 -12.52 4.65
CA GLN A 43 -8.73 -13.86 5.24
C GLN A 43 -7.50 -14.22 6.09
N ALA A 44 -6.28 -13.93 5.59
CA ALA A 44 -5.04 -14.14 6.35
C ALA A 44 -5.04 -13.45 7.70
N VAL A 45 -5.48 -12.19 7.72
CA VAL A 45 -5.57 -11.41 8.96
C VAL A 45 -6.62 -12.00 9.88
N GLU A 46 -7.80 -12.37 9.36
CA GLU A 46 -8.86 -12.98 10.16
C GLU A 46 -8.42 -14.31 10.78
N ASP A 47 -7.75 -15.18 10.01
CA ASP A 47 -7.31 -16.51 10.48
C ASP A 47 -6.33 -16.42 11.67
N VAL A 48 -5.44 -15.43 11.66
CA VAL A 48 -4.40 -15.26 12.69
C VAL A 48 -4.89 -14.42 13.86
N THR A 49 -5.69 -13.39 13.60
CA THR A 49 -6.10 -12.42 14.64
C THR A 49 -7.49 -12.68 15.20
N GLY A 50 -8.32 -13.47 14.48
CA GLY A 50 -9.74 -13.66 14.76
C GLY A 50 -10.60 -12.41 14.49
N GLN A 51 -10.02 -11.39 13.84
CA GLN A 51 -10.68 -10.09 13.64
C GLN A 51 -10.99 -9.85 12.16
N LEU A 52 -12.26 -9.59 11.88
CA LEU A 52 -12.72 -9.12 10.58
C LEU A 52 -12.21 -7.71 10.30
N ARG A 53 -11.63 -7.51 9.11
CA ARG A 53 -11.11 -6.22 8.64
C ARG A 53 -11.77 -5.80 7.33
N SER A 54 -11.71 -4.51 7.04
CA SER A 54 -12.10 -3.93 5.75
C SER A 54 -10.89 -3.24 5.11
N PRO A 55 -10.80 -3.22 3.77
CA PRO A 55 -9.79 -2.44 3.06
C PRO A 55 -9.90 -0.96 3.42
N LYS A 56 -8.75 -0.29 3.52
CA LYS A 56 -8.65 1.15 3.82
C LYS A 56 -7.59 1.79 2.95
N GLY A 57 -7.84 3.03 2.54
CA GLY A 57 -6.85 3.90 1.90
C GLY A 57 -6.00 4.65 2.92
N VAL A 58 -4.76 4.94 2.55
CA VAL A 58 -3.78 5.69 3.36
C VAL A 58 -3.44 7.01 2.66
N ALA A 59 -3.18 8.07 3.45
CA ALA A 59 -2.73 9.36 2.93
C ALA A 59 -1.19 9.52 3.06
N TYR A 60 -0.46 8.44 2.79
CA TYR A 60 1.00 8.42 2.75
C TYR A 60 1.50 7.69 1.50
N TYR A 61 2.80 7.77 1.23
CA TYR A 61 3.44 7.13 0.09
C TYR A 61 4.11 5.82 0.52
N THR A 62 4.04 4.81 -0.37
CA THR A 62 4.79 3.55 -0.26
C THR A 62 5.36 3.17 -1.61
N ASP A 63 6.35 2.27 -1.63
CA ASP A 63 6.86 1.68 -2.88
C ASP A 63 5.78 0.96 -3.68
N GLY A 64 4.68 0.56 -3.03
CA GLY A 64 3.49 0.03 -3.69
C GLY A 64 2.93 0.95 -4.76
N ALA A 65 3.05 2.28 -4.63
CA ALA A 65 2.60 3.21 -5.67
C ALA A 65 3.46 3.14 -6.94
N VAL A 66 4.77 2.90 -6.82
CA VAL A 66 5.65 2.71 -7.99
C VAL A 66 5.45 1.33 -8.61
N ILE A 67 5.38 0.29 -7.78
CA ILE A 67 5.21 -1.09 -8.22
C ILE A 67 3.86 -1.26 -8.94
N ALA A 68 2.75 -0.84 -8.32
CA ALA A 68 1.43 -1.00 -8.88
C ALA A 68 1.25 -0.20 -10.17
N ASN A 69 1.70 1.05 -10.22
CA ASN A 69 1.61 1.85 -11.45
C ASN A 69 2.56 1.35 -12.54
N GLY A 70 3.74 0.84 -12.18
CA GLY A 70 4.72 0.32 -13.13
C GLY A 70 4.33 -1.02 -13.75
N LEU A 71 3.76 -1.92 -12.93
CA LEU A 71 3.43 -3.29 -13.33
C LEU A 71 1.95 -3.52 -13.63
N GLN A 72 1.08 -2.57 -13.26
CA GLN A 72 -0.38 -2.66 -13.42
C GLN A 72 -0.96 -3.91 -12.73
N ILE A 73 -0.47 -4.22 -11.52
CA ILE A 73 -0.92 -5.33 -10.70
C ILE A 73 -1.59 -4.84 -9.41
N PRO A 74 -2.69 -5.48 -8.96
CA PRO A 74 -3.28 -5.17 -7.66
C PRO A 74 -2.25 -5.35 -6.54
N THR A 75 -2.12 -4.34 -5.69
CA THR A 75 -1.15 -4.29 -4.59
C THR A 75 -1.86 -4.02 -3.27
N VAL A 76 -1.47 -4.73 -2.22
CA VAL A 76 -1.99 -4.56 -0.85
C VAL A 76 -0.83 -4.22 0.06
N ILE A 77 -1.03 -3.26 0.96
CA ILE A 77 -0.12 -2.95 2.06
C ILE A 77 -0.64 -3.71 3.29
N ILE A 78 0.22 -4.55 3.87
CA ILE A 78 -0.14 -5.37 5.03
C ILE A 78 1.08 -5.62 5.91
N GLY A 79 0.92 -5.36 7.21
CA GLY A 79 1.81 -5.87 8.23
C GLY A 79 1.46 -5.32 9.61
N PRO A 80 2.22 -5.65 10.67
CA PRO A 80 1.90 -5.23 12.03
C PRO A 80 2.21 -3.75 12.31
N GLY A 81 1.99 -3.26 13.53
CA GLY A 81 2.43 -1.92 13.94
C GLY A 81 1.39 -0.80 13.78
N ASP A 82 1.56 0.23 14.62
CA ASP A 82 0.72 1.43 14.63
C ASP A 82 1.36 2.53 13.78
N THR A 83 0.62 3.02 12.79
CA THR A 83 1.05 4.15 11.94
C THR A 83 1.27 5.45 12.73
N GLY A 84 0.66 5.60 13.91
CA GLY A 84 0.93 6.72 14.80
C GLY A 84 2.37 6.74 15.34
N MET A 85 3.04 5.59 15.35
CA MET A 85 4.45 5.46 15.77
C MET A 85 5.45 5.74 14.64
N THR A 86 4.99 5.87 13.39
CA THR A 86 5.86 6.16 12.26
C THR A 86 6.58 7.49 12.45
N HIS A 87 7.89 7.50 12.21
CA HIS A 87 8.78 8.67 12.37
C HIS A 87 8.89 9.20 13.79
N GLN A 88 8.50 8.42 14.80
CA GLN A 88 8.69 8.80 16.19
C GLN A 88 10.10 8.40 16.67
N PRO A 89 10.76 9.19 17.54
CA PRO A 89 12.08 8.85 18.09
C PRO A 89 12.10 7.50 18.84
N ASN A 90 10.95 7.08 19.36
CA ASN A 90 10.72 5.84 20.06
C ASN A 90 9.82 4.88 19.26
N GLU A 91 9.86 4.93 17.92
CA GLU A 91 9.14 4.00 17.05
C GLU A 91 9.36 2.53 17.48
N TYR A 92 8.27 1.80 17.65
CA TYR A 92 8.29 0.39 18.06
C TYR A 92 7.09 -0.37 17.50
N VAL A 93 7.18 -1.70 17.56
CA VAL A 93 6.07 -2.62 17.34
C VAL A 93 6.05 -3.63 18.48
N GLU A 94 4.86 -4.04 18.93
CA GLU A 94 4.75 -5.08 19.94
C GLU A 94 5.22 -6.42 19.38
N VAL A 95 5.97 -7.19 20.17
CA VAL A 95 6.51 -8.49 19.73
C VAL A 95 5.38 -9.44 19.33
N SER A 96 4.25 -9.41 20.04
CA SER A 96 3.07 -10.21 19.71
C SER A 96 2.51 -9.85 18.32
N GLN A 97 2.46 -8.56 17.99
CA GLN A 97 2.02 -8.09 16.67
C GLN A 97 3.01 -8.50 15.58
N LEU A 98 4.31 -8.40 15.84
CA LEU A 98 5.34 -8.86 14.90
C LEU A 98 5.19 -10.35 14.58
N VAL A 99 4.98 -11.18 15.61
CA VAL A 99 4.74 -12.63 15.43
C VAL A 99 3.47 -12.88 14.62
N GLN A 100 2.38 -12.17 14.89
CA GLN A 100 1.15 -12.26 14.09
C GLN A 100 1.39 -11.86 12.63
N GLY A 101 2.16 -10.79 12.38
CA GLY A 101 2.54 -10.39 11.03
C GLY A 101 3.28 -11.49 10.27
N CYS A 102 4.26 -12.14 10.92
CA CYS A 102 4.96 -13.29 10.34
C CYS A 102 4.02 -14.48 10.09
N GLN A 103 3.03 -14.70 10.97
CA GLN A 103 2.04 -15.75 10.80
C GLN A 103 1.12 -15.47 9.61
N ASN A 104 0.64 -14.24 9.44
CA ASN A 104 -0.18 -13.82 8.29
C ASN A 104 0.50 -14.16 6.95
N LEU A 105 1.80 -13.90 6.85
CA LEU A 105 2.59 -14.17 5.65
C LEU A 105 2.86 -15.66 5.40
N SER A 106 2.76 -16.50 6.43
CA SER A 106 3.08 -17.93 6.35
C SER A 106 1.85 -18.84 6.22
N THR A 107 0.68 -18.42 6.72
CA THR A 107 -0.59 -19.16 6.58
C THR A 107 -1.04 -19.23 5.12
N HIS A 108 -0.62 -18.29 4.28
CA HIS A 108 -1.02 -18.21 2.88
C HIS A 108 -0.02 -18.89 1.93
N ARG A 109 0.34 -20.15 2.21
CA ARG A 109 0.89 -21.08 1.22
C ARG A 109 -0.21 -21.70 0.34
N HIS A 110 -1.21 -20.91 -0.05
CA HIS A 110 -2.09 -21.32 -1.14
C HIS A 110 -1.22 -21.35 -2.41
N PRO A 111 -1.32 -22.35 -3.31
CA PRO A 111 -0.72 -22.21 -4.63
C PRO A 111 -1.26 -20.90 -5.18
N LEU A 112 -0.36 -19.95 -5.43
CA LEU A 112 -0.72 -18.74 -6.17
C LEU A 112 -1.48 -19.22 -7.41
N PRO A 113 -2.65 -18.64 -7.72
CA PRO A 113 -3.37 -19.00 -8.94
C PRO A 113 -2.36 -19.00 -10.10
N ASP A 114 -2.45 -20.00 -11.00
CA ASP A 114 -1.58 -20.05 -12.17
C ASP A 114 -1.69 -18.70 -12.89
N VAL A 115 -0.64 -17.88 -12.76
CA VAL A 115 -0.55 -16.53 -13.32
C VAL A 115 -0.63 -16.54 -14.85
N ASN A 116 -0.66 -17.72 -15.48
CA ASN A 116 -0.86 -17.93 -16.91
C ASN A 116 -2.29 -18.35 -17.30
N ALA A 117 -3.16 -18.68 -16.34
CA ALA A 117 -4.53 -19.14 -16.59
C ALA A 117 -5.50 -17.98 -16.86
N GLY A 118 -5.20 -17.15 -17.87
CA GLY A 118 -6.18 -16.21 -18.43
C GLY A 118 -5.66 -14.83 -18.85
N VAL A 119 -4.46 -14.43 -18.42
CA VAL A 119 -3.92 -13.10 -18.73
C VAL A 119 -2.72 -13.23 -19.65
N ARG A 120 -2.89 -12.81 -20.91
CA ARG A 120 -1.77 -12.51 -21.80
C ARG A 120 -1.08 -11.23 -21.30
N GLY A 121 -0.19 -11.36 -20.34
CA GLY A 121 0.61 -10.25 -19.82
C GLY A 121 1.40 -10.69 -18.59
N ARG A 122 2.73 -10.69 -18.70
CA ARG A 122 3.64 -11.09 -17.63
C ARG A 122 3.55 -10.09 -16.49
N GLY A 123 3.27 -10.55 -15.27
CA GLY A 123 3.34 -9.75 -14.06
C GLY A 123 3.21 -10.64 -12.85
N GLU A 124 4.33 -10.90 -12.17
CA GLU A 124 4.36 -11.56 -10.87
C GLU A 124 3.56 -10.71 -9.87
N ALA A 125 2.75 -11.34 -9.00
CA ALA A 125 2.15 -10.62 -7.88
C ALA A 125 3.27 -10.23 -6.91
N VAL A 126 3.63 -8.95 -6.89
CA VAL A 126 4.64 -8.42 -5.99
C VAL A 126 3.98 -8.18 -4.63
N PHE A 127 4.34 -9.00 -3.65
CA PHE A 127 4.14 -8.67 -2.25
C PHE A 127 5.09 -7.52 -1.89
N CYS A 128 4.55 -6.31 -1.79
CA CYS A 128 5.28 -5.21 -1.18
C CYS A 128 5.16 -5.37 0.35
N LEU A 129 6.24 -5.83 0.97
CA LEU A 129 6.35 -6.00 2.41
C LEU A 129 6.57 -4.62 3.04
N GLU A 130 5.49 -3.97 3.47
CA GLU A 130 5.57 -2.84 4.39
C GLU A 130 4.60 -3.05 5.56
N ILE A 131 5.16 -2.93 6.76
CA ILE A 131 4.61 -3.32 8.06
C ILE A 131 3.48 -2.37 8.46
N TRP A 132 2.22 -2.47 7.98
CA TRP A 132 1.14 -1.59 8.52
C TRP A 132 -0.27 -2.23 8.52
N LEU A 133 -0.95 -2.23 9.67
CA LEU A 133 -2.35 -2.65 9.85
C LEU A 133 -3.09 -1.61 10.68
N PHE A 134 -4.16 -1.06 10.09
CA PHE A 134 -5.03 -0.08 10.71
C PHE A 134 -5.85 -0.66 11.87
N TYR A 135 -5.48 -0.37 13.11
CA TYR A 135 -6.45 -0.34 14.20
C TYR A 135 -7.10 1.06 14.26
N ALA A 136 -8.41 1.10 14.08
CA ALA A 136 -9.23 2.20 14.58
C ALA A 136 -9.70 1.81 15.99
#